data_AF-A0AAD5LAN8-F1
#
_entry.id   AF-A0AAD5LAN8-F1
#
_cell.length_a   1.000
_cell.length_b   1.000
_cell.length_c   1.000
_cell.angle_alpha   90.00
_cell.angle_beta   90.00
_cell.angle_gamma   90.00
#
_symmetry.space_group_name_H-M   'P 1'
#
loop_
_entity.id
_entity.type
_entity.pdbx_description
1 polymer ?
#
loop_
_entity_poly.entity_id
_entity_poly.type
_entity_poly.pdbx_seq_one_letter_code
_entity_poly.pdbx_strand_id
1 'polypeptide(L)' 'MPPHPRDPTCRAIHHQGAVALLLSARSSLTYDQIRSALTATAFKGVTSDRTCGSPANGQTNEFGFGRIDANAAVSRALQQ' A
#
# COMPACT_ATOMS: atom_id res chain seq x y z
N MET A 1 -19.93 -4.05 -28.19
CA MET A 1 -18.55 -3.65 -27.87
C MET A 1 -18.08 -4.50 -26.70
N PRO A 2 -17.01 -5.31 -26.85
CA PRO A 2 -16.49 -6.11 -25.74
C PRO A 2 -15.83 -5.19 -24.68
N PRO A 3 -15.90 -5.52 -23.39
CA PRO A 3 -15.28 -4.72 -22.33
C PRO A 3 -13.75 -4.75 -22.45
N HIS A 4 -13.13 -3.56 -22.42
CA HIS A 4 -11.67 -3.39 -22.41
C HIS A 4 -11.07 -4.12 -21.19
N PRO A 5 -9.94 -4.84 -21.33
CA PRO A 5 -9.25 -5.45 -20.20
C PRO A 5 -8.86 -4.35 -19.20
N ARG A 6 -9.25 -4.49 -17.93
CA ARG A 6 -8.73 -3.63 -16.86
C ARG A 6 -7.26 -3.98 -16.68
N ASP A 7 -6.39 -3.20 -17.30
CA ASP A 7 -4.96 -3.43 -17.32
C ASP A 7 -4.39 -3.48 -15.89
N PRO A 8 -3.91 -4.64 -15.39
CA PRO A 8 -3.45 -4.80 -14.02
C PRO A 8 -2.16 -4.01 -13.72
N THR A 9 -1.49 -3.50 -14.76
CA THR A 9 -0.24 -2.75 -14.69
C THR A 9 -0.35 -1.43 -13.91
N CYS A 10 -1.49 -0.75 -13.94
CA CYS A 10 -1.67 0.55 -13.26
C CYS A 10 -1.49 0.48 -11.73
N ARG A 11 -1.76 -0.66 -11.09
CA ARG A 11 -1.51 -0.81 -9.64
C ARG A 11 -0.04 -1.10 -9.34
N ALA A 12 0.63 -1.87 -10.18
CA ALA A 12 2.04 -2.19 -9.99
C ALA A 12 2.93 -0.93 -10.04
N ILE A 13 2.65 -0.01 -10.96
CA ILE A 13 3.42 1.24 -11.08
C ILE A 13 3.23 2.18 -9.89
N HIS A 14 2.04 2.20 -9.26
CA HIS A 14 1.82 3.00 -8.04
C HIS A 14 2.59 2.43 -6.84
N HIS A 15 2.70 1.10 -6.73
CA HIS A 15 3.52 0.45 -5.70
C HIS A 15 5.01 0.78 -5.88
N GLN A 16 5.51 0.69 -7.12
CA GLN A 16 6.90 1.01 -7.44
C GLN A 16 7.22 2.50 -7.20
N GLY A 17 6.30 3.40 -7.59
CA GLY A 17 6.44 4.83 -7.34
C GLY A 17 6.49 5.18 -5.84
N ALA A 18 5.67 4.52 -5.02
CA ALA A 18 5.72 4.71 -3.57
C ALA A 18 7.05 4.24 -2.96
N VAL A 19 7.55 3.07 -3.37
CA VAL A 19 8.87 2.57 -2.93
C VAL A 19 9.99 3.50 -3.37
N ALA A 20 9.95 3.97 -4.62
CA ALA A 20 10.93 4.93 -5.14
C ALA A 20 10.91 6.23 -4.32
N LEU A 21 9.74 6.76 -3.97
CA LEU A 21 9.61 7.94 -3.14
C LEU A 21 10.22 7.74 -1.73
N LEU A 22 9.98 6.59 -1.10
CA LEU A 22 10.59 6.25 0.19
C LEU A 22 12.11 6.18 0.10
N LEU A 23 12.65 5.54 -0.94
CA LEU A 23 14.09 5.46 -1.18
C LEU A 23 14.71 6.82 -1.53
N SER A 24 13.99 7.70 -2.23
CA SER A 24 14.41 9.08 -2.45
C SER A 24 14.44 9.90 -1.17
N ALA A 25 13.50 9.67 -0.25
CA ALA A 25 13.50 10.32 1.05
C ALA A 25 14.63 9.80 1.97
N ARG A 26 14.95 8.50 1.90
CA ARG A 26 16.04 7.88 2.66
C ARG A 26 16.54 6.60 1.98
N SER A 27 17.71 6.68 1.36
CA SER A 27 18.28 5.59 0.55
C SER A 27 18.81 4.41 1.38
N SER A 28 19.01 4.58 2.69
CA SER A 28 19.47 3.52 3.60
C SER A 28 18.36 2.60 4.12
N LEU A 29 17.10 2.83 3.72
CA LEU A 29 15.99 2.00 4.16
C LEU A 29 16.14 0.56 3.66
N THR A 30 15.99 -0.39 4.58
CA THR A 30 15.93 -1.81 4.24
C THR A 30 14.55 -2.16 3.69
N TYR A 31 14.47 -3.31 3.02
CA TYR A 31 13.20 -3.87 2.57
C TYR A 31 12.17 -3.97 3.71
N ASP A 32 12.59 -4.42 4.89
CA ASP A 32 11.70 -4.57 6.05
C ASP A 32 11.20 -3.22 6.57
N GLN A 33 12.04 -2.19 6.54
CA GLN A 33 11.65 -0.83 6.94
C GLN A 33 10.64 -0.22 5.95
N ILE A 34 10.86 -0.43 4.64
CA ILE A 34 9.94 -0.01 3.57
C ILE A 34 8.61 -0.73 3.72
N ARG A 35 8.63 -2.06 3.89
CA ARG A 35 7.44 -2.88 4.09
C ARG A 35 6.69 -2.44 5.36
N SER A 36 7.41 -2.22 6.46
CA SER A 36 6.83 -1.77 7.73
C SER A 36 6.17 -0.39 7.56
N ALA A 37 6.84 0.57 6.92
CA ALA A 37 6.28 1.89 6.67
C ALA A 37 5.00 1.81 5.82
N LEU A 38 5.03 1.09 4.68
CA LEU A 38 3.87 0.96 3.79
C LEU A 38 2.68 0.23 4.43
N THR A 39 2.95 -0.80 5.23
CA THR A 39 1.90 -1.62 5.85
C THR A 39 1.32 -0.98 7.11
N ALA A 40 2.12 -0.26 7.88
CA ALA A 40 1.66 0.42 9.09
C ALA A 40 0.83 1.67 8.80
N THR A 41 1.08 2.35 7.67
CA THR A 41 0.36 3.58 7.29
C THR A 41 -0.75 3.36 6.29
N ALA A 42 -1.01 2.11 5.90
CA ALA A 42 -2.06 1.79 4.95
C ALA A 42 -3.44 2.24 5.46
N PHE A 43 -4.19 2.91 4.60
CA PHE A 43 -5.54 3.37 4.88
C PHE A 43 -6.53 2.19 4.82
N LYS A 44 -7.26 1.99 5.92
CA LYS A 44 -8.22 0.91 6.14
C LYS A 44 -9.69 1.37 6.07
N GLY A 45 -10.02 2.26 5.14
CA GLY A 45 -11.40 2.71 4.96
C GLY A 45 -12.34 1.53 4.71
N VAL A 46 -13.56 1.63 5.25
CA VAL A 46 -14.61 0.62 5.10
C VAL A 46 -14.98 0.51 3.62
N THR A 47 -14.52 -0.56 2.96
CA THR A 47 -15.14 -1.00 1.72
C THR A 47 -16.36 -1.81 2.13
N SER A 48 -17.51 -1.15 2.20
CA SER A 48 -18.81 -1.77 2.54
C SER A 48 -19.15 -2.99 1.67
N ASP A 49 -18.45 -3.18 0.56
CA ASP A 49 -18.86 -4.09 -0.50
C ASP A 49 -18.02 -5.37 -0.60
N ARG A 50 -17.06 -5.61 0.31
CA ARG A 50 -15.99 -6.60 0.10
C ARG A 50 -15.43 -7.21 1.39
N THR A 51 -16.19 -8.15 1.95
CA THR A 51 -15.87 -8.93 3.16
C THR A 51 -15.49 -10.36 2.81
N CYS A 52 -14.28 -10.57 2.30
CA CYS A 52 -13.69 -11.89 2.30
C CYS A 52 -12.85 -12.05 3.60
N GLY A 53 -13.48 -12.65 4.61
CA GLY A 53 -12.85 -13.16 5.83
C GLY A 53 -12.83 -12.27 7.08
N SER A 54 -13.26 -11.00 7.03
CA SER A 54 -13.37 -10.05 8.17
C SER A 54 -12.42 -10.29 9.36
N PRO A 55 -11.08 -10.37 9.16
CA PRO A 55 -10.17 -10.62 10.26
C PRO A 55 -10.09 -9.40 11.18
N ALA A 56 -9.95 -9.65 12.48
CA ALA A 56 -10.02 -8.64 13.54
C ALA A 56 -8.97 -7.52 13.43
N ASN A 57 -7.91 -7.71 12.64
CA ASN A 57 -6.84 -6.73 12.45
C ASN A 57 -7.11 -5.72 11.31
N GLY A 58 -8.31 -5.79 10.69
CA GLY A 58 -8.73 -4.90 9.60
C GLY A 58 -7.96 -5.12 8.29
N GLN A 59 -7.20 -6.21 8.18
CA GLN A 59 -6.68 -6.66 6.90
C GLN A 59 -7.80 -7.38 6.14
N THR A 60 -7.76 -7.46 4.84
CA THR A 60 -8.63 -8.39 4.10
C THR A 60 -7.78 -9.11 3.08
N ASN A 61 -8.13 -10.32 2.69
CA ASN A 61 -7.48 -10.96 1.54
C ASN A 61 -7.71 -10.18 0.23
N GLU A 62 -8.65 -9.24 0.23
CA GLU A 62 -8.97 -8.37 -0.90
C GLU A 62 -8.05 -7.16 -1.03
N PHE A 63 -7.60 -6.59 0.10
CA PHE A 63 -6.81 -5.36 0.13
C PHE A 63 -5.52 -5.46 0.96
N GLY A 64 -5.20 -6.62 1.52
CA GLY A 64 -4.03 -6.82 2.38
C GLY A 64 -4.09 -5.88 3.60
N PHE A 65 -3.12 -4.97 3.70
CA PHE A 65 -3.04 -3.97 4.77
C PHE A 65 -3.93 -2.74 4.53
N GLY A 66 -4.50 -2.59 3.32
CA GLY A 66 -5.29 -1.44 2.92
C GLY A 66 -4.68 -0.71 1.73
N ARG A 67 -5.19 0.50 1.46
CA ARG A 67 -4.67 1.37 0.40
C ARG A 67 -3.38 2.05 0.86
N ILE A 68 -2.38 2.16 -0.02
CA ILE A 68 -1.15 2.90 0.30
C ILE A 68 -1.45 4.37 0.54
N ASP A 69 -0.96 4.88 1.68
CA ASP A 69 -0.80 6.30 1.96
C ASP A 69 0.70 6.64 1.87
N ALA A 70 1.10 7.19 0.72
CA ALA A 70 2.50 7.52 0.44
C ALA A 70 3.03 8.64 1.34
N ASN A 71 2.20 9.63 1.67
CA ASN A 71 2.60 10.75 2.51
C ASN A 71 2.87 10.28 3.95
N ALA A 72 1.95 9.49 4.51
CA ALA A 72 2.14 8.90 5.82
C ALA A 72 3.34 7.93 5.85
N ALA A 73 3.54 7.13 4.79
CA ALA A 73 4.66 6.20 4.69
C ALA A 73 6.02 6.91 4.66
N VAL A 74 6.16 7.98 3.88
CA VAL A 74 7.37 8.82 3.86
C VAL A 74 7.61 9.45 5.22
N SER A 75 6.57 10.04 5.82
CA SER A 75 6.65 10.64 7.15
C SER A 75 7.12 9.63 8.20
N ARG A 76 6.62 8.39 8.13
CA ARG A 76 7.02 7.29 9.01
C ARG A 76 8.47 6.85 8.76
N ALA A 77 8.91 6.79 7.51
CA ALA A 77 10.26 6.38 7.14
C ALA A 77 11.33 7.39 7.58
N LEU A 78 10.98 8.68 7.66
CA LEU A 78 11.85 9.73 8.20
C LEU A 78 12.01 9.69 9.72
N GLN A 79 11.12 8.98 10.43
CA GLN A 79 11.13 8.84 11.90
C GLN A 79 11.79 7.54 12.40
N GLN A 80 12.18 6.63 11.49
CA GLN A 80 12.94 5.42 11.82
C GLN A 80 14.45 5.69 11.84
#